data_AF-A0A967LFT6-F1
#
_entry.id   AF-A0A967LFT6-F1
#
_cell.length_a   1.000
_cell.length_b   1.000
_cell.length_c   1.000
_cell.angle_alpha   90.00
_cell.angle_beta   90.00
_cell.angle_gamma   90.00
#
_symmetry.space_group_name_H-M   'P 1'
#
loop_
_entity.id
_entity.type
_entity.pdbx_description
1 polymer ?
#
loop_
_entity_poly.entity_id
_entity_poly.type
_entity_poly.pdbx_seq_one_letter_code
_entity_poly.pdbx_strand_id
1 'polypeptide(L)'
;MRTYLNGSPVAEIHETRNLAGYFGIQHHGKGGTVRFRNIRARKLHPNILWITAEDMSPYLGCYGDTFATTPHLDRFAKESVRYTQAFAASPVCS
;
A
#
# COMPACT_ATOMS: atom_id res chain seq x y z
N MET A 1 -4.45 3.69 -11.83
CA MET A 1 -4.86 2.53 -12.67
C MET A 1 -6.05 2.93 -13.52
N ARG A 2 -6.11 2.53 -14.80
CA ARG A 2 -7.25 2.79 -15.70
C ARG A 2 -7.93 1.49 -16.08
N THR A 3 -9.25 1.44 -15.99
CA THR A 3 -10.07 0.27 -16.33
C THR A 3 -10.99 0.60 -17.49
N TYR A 4 -11.10 -0.31 -18.46
CA TYR A 4 -11.92 -0.17 -19.66
C TYR A 4 -12.97 -1.29 -19.71
N LEU A 5 -14.16 -0.96 -20.20
CA LEU A 5 -15.19 -1.92 -20.57
C LEU A 5 -15.59 -1.63 -22.03
N ASN A 6 -15.50 -2.64 -22.90
CA ASN A 6 -15.79 -2.52 -24.34
C ASN A 6 -15.05 -1.36 -25.04
N GLY A 7 -13.77 -1.18 -24.70
CA GLY A 7 -12.94 -0.09 -25.25
C GLY A 7 -13.28 1.31 -24.72
N SER A 8 -14.32 1.44 -23.90
CA SER A 8 -14.70 2.71 -23.27
C SER A 8 -14.08 2.82 -21.87
N PRO A 9 -13.43 3.95 -21.52
CA PRO A 9 -12.88 4.16 -20.18
C PRO A 9 -14.03 4.27 -19.18
N VAL A 10 -14.03 3.41 -18.16
CA VAL A 10 -15.08 3.38 -17.12
C VAL A 10 -14.57 3.80 -15.75
N ALA A 11 -13.25 3.79 -15.54
CA ALA A 11 -12.65 4.32 -14.33
C ALA A 11 -11.21 4.78 -14.58
N GLU A 12 -10.88 5.94 -14.04
CA GLU A 12 -9.53 6.47 -13.99
C GLU A 12 -9.20 6.83 -12.54
N ILE A 13 -8.26 6.09 -11.95
CA ILE A 13 -7.85 6.25 -10.56
C ILE A 13 -6.49 6.96 -10.55
N HIS A 14 -6.51 8.20 -10.08
CA HIS A 14 -5.32 8.99 -9.73
C HIS A 14 -5.08 8.82 -8.23
N GLU A 15 -3.86 8.49 -7.83
CA GLU A 15 -3.51 8.27 -6.42
C GLU A 15 -3.71 9.55 -5.59
N THR A 16 -4.83 9.57 -4.88
CA THR A 16 -4.92 10.12 -3.54
C THR A 16 -5.43 8.96 -2.69
N ARG A 17 -4.76 8.66 -1.56
CA ARG A 17 -5.29 7.69 -0.58
C ARG A 17 -6.59 8.25 0.00
N ASN A 18 -7.68 8.09 -0.73
CA ASN A 18 -9.03 8.27 -0.24
C ASN A 18 -9.43 6.96 0.45
N LEU A 19 -9.64 7.01 1.77
CA LEU A 19 -10.29 5.93 2.53
C LEU A 19 -11.81 5.91 2.29
N ALA A 20 -12.26 6.32 1.10
CA ALA A 20 -13.66 6.34 0.72
C ALA A 20 -13.89 5.23 -0.30
N GLY A 21 -14.48 4.14 0.15
CA GLY A 21 -15.02 3.08 -0.69
C GLY A 21 -16.55 3.14 -0.73
N TYR A 22 -17.14 2.52 -1.74
CA TYR A 22 -18.59 2.30 -1.80
C TYR A 22 -18.91 0.98 -1.09
N PHE A 23 -19.93 0.95 -0.24
CA PHE A 23 -20.51 -0.29 0.26
C PHE A 23 -21.95 -0.38 -0.23
N GLY A 24 -22.26 -1.41 -1.01
CA GLY A 24 -23.62 -1.69 -1.46
C GLY A 24 -24.40 -2.35 -0.33
N ILE A 25 -25.55 -1.78 0.03
CA ILE A 25 -26.51 -2.47 0.90
C ILE A 25 -27.66 -2.96 0.04
N GLN A 26 -27.72 -4.27 -0.21
CA GLN A 26 -28.84 -4.87 -0.89
C GLN A 26 -29.93 -5.21 0.13
N HIS A 27 -31.15 -4.72 -0.10
CA HIS A 27 -32.33 -5.10 0.67
C HIS A 27 -33.32 -5.85 -0.24
N HIS A 28 -33.89 -6.97 0.24
CA HIS A 28 -35.00 -7.65 -0.41
C HIS A 28 -36.29 -7.30 0.33
N GLY A 29 -36.91 -6.17 -0.03
CA GLY A 29 -38.20 -5.74 0.54
C GLY A 29 -39.16 -5.29 -0.57
N LYS A 30 -40.44 -5.65 -0.46
CA LYS A 30 -41.50 -5.19 -1.37
C LYS A 30 -41.85 -3.72 -1.07
N GLY A 31 -41.03 -2.78 -1.56
CA GLY A 31 -41.27 -1.34 -1.47
C GLY A 31 -41.20 -0.75 -0.05
N GLY A 32 -40.88 0.55 0.06
CA GLY A 32 -40.81 1.29 1.32
C GLY A 32 -39.44 1.90 1.64
N THR A 33 -39.37 2.72 2.69
CA THR A 33 -38.11 3.32 3.17
C THR A 33 -37.45 2.41 4.21
N VAL A 34 -36.25 1.91 3.92
CA VAL A 34 -35.43 1.18 4.90
C VAL A 34 -34.49 2.16 5.60
N ARG A 35 -34.68 2.34 6.91
CA ARG A 35 -33.75 3.13 7.74
C ARG A 35 -32.72 2.21 8.38
N PHE A 36 -31.47 2.31 7.94
CA PHE A 36 -30.35 1.72 8.66
C PHE A 36 -30.04 2.57 9.89
N ARG A 37 -30.10 1.96 11.08
CA ARG A 37 -29.72 2.60 12.34
C ARG A 37 -28.36 2.06 12.78
N ASN A 38 -27.55 2.90 13.44
CA ASN A 38 -26.27 2.51 14.04
C ASN A 38 -25.16 2.03 13.07
N ILE A 39 -25.10 2.51 11.82
CA ILE A 39 -23.93 2.27 10.97
C ILE A 39 -22.72 2.98 11.60
N ARG A 40 -21.67 2.22 11.91
CA ARG A 40 -20.40 2.74 12.41
C ARG A 40 -19.32 2.48 11.37
N ALA A 41 -18.76 3.55 10.79
CA ALA A 41 -17.51 3.47 10.06
C ALA A 41 -16.36 3.60 11.07
N ARG A 42 -15.46 2.62 11.12
CA ARG A 42 -14.24 2.73 11.94
C ARG A 42 -13.17 3.42 11.11
N LYS A 43 -12.48 4.41 11.70
CA LYS A 43 -11.28 4.97 11.08
C LYS A 43 -10.28 3.84 10.87
N LEU A 44 -9.87 3.63 9.62
CA LEU A 44 -8.83 2.66 9.31
C LEU A 44 -7.51 3.17 9.88
N HIS A 45 -6.90 2.37 10.75
CA HIS A 45 -5.54 2.60 11.20
C HIS A 45 -4.59 2.02 10.14
N PRO A 46 -3.41 2.63 9.91
CA PRO A 46 -2.43 2.04 9.02
C PRO A 46 -2.04 0.65 9.53
N ASN A 47 -2.07 -0.34 8.65
CA ASN A 47 -1.41 -1.61 8.92
C ASN A 47 0.11 -1.39 8.80
N ILE A 48 0.88 -1.92 9.75
CA ILE A 48 2.34 -1.86 9.73
C ILE A 48 2.87 -3.24 9.37
N LEU A 49 3.66 -3.33 8.31
CA LEU A 49 4.41 -4.51 7.93
C LEU A 49 5.89 -4.22 8.18
N TRP A 50 6.51 -4.98 9.08
CA TRP A 50 7.93 -4.91 9.37
C TRP A 50 8.64 -6.07 8.67
N ILE A 51 9.53 -5.76 7.73
CA ILE A 51 10.39 -6.74 7.06
C ILE A 51 11.82 -6.44 7.47
N THR A 52 12.52 -7.45 7.96
CA THR A 52 13.94 -7.38 8.31
C THR A 52 14.72 -8.43 7.54
N ALA A 53 15.99 -8.14 7.26
CA ALA A 53 16.94 -9.07 6.67
C ALA A 53 18.20 -9.08 7.55
N GLU A 54 18.72 -10.27 7.82
CA GLU A 54 19.95 -10.46 8.59
C GLU A 54 21.19 -10.21 7.71
N ASP A 55 22.29 -9.81 8.34
CA ASP A 55 23.60 -9.64 7.71
C ASP A 55 23.61 -8.76 6.44
N MET A 56 22.70 -7.78 6.38
CA MET A 56 22.51 -6.94 5.20
C MET A 56 23.29 -5.63 5.30
N SER A 57 24.27 -5.46 4.42
CA SER A 57 24.92 -4.18 4.12
C SER A 57 24.17 -3.44 3.01
N PRO A 58 24.48 -2.16 2.70
CA PRO A 58 23.82 -1.42 1.61
C PRO A 58 24.23 -1.91 0.19
N TYR A 59 24.45 -3.20 0.01
CA TYR A 59 24.74 -3.87 -1.26
C TYR A 59 23.44 -4.12 -2.06
N LEU A 60 22.71 -3.03 -2.32
CA LEU A 60 21.48 -3.04 -3.12
C LEU A 60 21.62 -2.06 -4.28
N GLY A 61 20.98 -2.35 -5.41
CA GLY A 61 21.01 -1.49 -6.59
C GLY A 61 20.54 -0.07 -6.28
N CYS A 62 19.53 0.07 -5.41
CA CYS A 62 19.04 1.37 -4.98
C CYS A 62 20.06 2.20 -4.18
N TYR A 63 21.06 1.57 -3.56
CA TYR A 63 22.19 2.25 -2.89
C TYR A 63 23.39 2.47 -3.82
N GLY A 64 23.29 2.09 -5.10
CA GLY A 64 24.33 2.31 -6.12
C GLY A 64 25.22 1.11 -6.37
N ASP A 65 24.92 -0.06 -5.80
CA ASP A 65 25.65 -1.29 -6.10
C ASP A 65 25.34 -1.78 -7.52
N THR A 66 26.34 -1.80 -8.39
CA THR A 66 26.21 -2.22 -9.79
C THR A 66 26.18 -3.75 -9.99
N PHE A 67 26.55 -4.52 -8.97
CA PHE A 67 26.53 -5.99 -9.01
C PHE A 67 25.24 -6.56 -8.41
N ALA A 68 24.53 -5.78 -7.59
CA ALA A 68 23.27 -6.20 -7.00
C ALA A 68 22.14 -6.33 -8.04
N THR A 69 21.42 -7.45 -8.00
CA THR A 69 20.18 -7.64 -8.76
C THR A 69 19.00 -7.61 -7.80
N THR A 70 18.49 -6.40 -7.52
CA THR A 70 17.45 -6.17 -6.49
C THR A 70 16.21 -5.43 -7.02
N PRO A 71 15.62 -5.86 -8.16
CA PRO A 71 14.64 -5.05 -8.89
C PRO A 71 13.38 -4.69 -8.08
N HIS A 72 12.97 -5.55 -7.14
CA HIS A 72 11.83 -5.28 -6.27
C HIS A 72 12.14 -4.24 -5.20
N LEU A 73 13.31 -4.28 -4.58
CA LEU A 73 13.75 -3.29 -3.59
C LEU A 73 14.08 -1.96 -4.28
N ASP A 74 14.61 -1.99 -5.49
CA ASP A 74 14.93 -0.80 -6.27
C ASP A 74 13.66 -0.04 -6.68
N ARG A 75 12.62 -0.76 -7.10
CA ARG A 75 11.31 -0.18 -7.35
C ARG A 75 10.70 0.36 -6.05
N PHE A 76 10.73 -0.44 -4.98
CA PHE A 76 10.20 -0.02 -3.69
C PHE A 76 10.85 1.27 -3.17
N ALA A 77 12.17 1.42 -3.33
CA ALA A 77 12.89 2.62 -2.92
C ALA A 77 12.50 3.89 -3.69
N LYS A 78 11.99 3.79 -4.94
CA LYS A 78 11.50 4.93 -5.72
C LYS A 78 10.17 5.48 -5.21
N GLU A 79 9.40 4.64 -4.54
CA GLU A 79 8.07 4.94 -4.00
C GLU A 79 8.11 5.17 -2.47
N SER A 80 9.31 5.12 -1.88
CA SER A 80 9.51 5.14 -0.43
C SER A 80 10.48 6.25 0.00
N VAL A 81 10.52 6.51 1.31
CA VAL A 81 11.63 7.24 1.92
C VAL A 81 12.79 6.28 2.13
N ARG A 82 13.95 6.60 1.57
CA ARG A 82 15.19 5.82 1.73
C ARG A 82 16.15 6.56 2.65
N TYR A 83 16.60 5.89 3.71
CA TYR A 83 17.62 6.40 4.62
C TYR A 83 19.01 6.02 4.12
N THR A 84 19.80 7.00 3.68
CA THR A 84 21.17 6.78 3.19
C THR A 84 22.23 6.79 4.29
N GLN A 85 21.82 7.10 5.53
CA GLN A 85 22.67 7.20 6.72
C GLN A 85 22.00 6.49 7.91
N ALA A 86 21.72 5.20 7.75
CA ALA A 86 21.20 4.34 8.81
C ALA A 86 22.34 3.53 9.44
N PHE A 87 22.42 3.49 10.77
CA PHE A 87 23.49 2.82 11.51
C PHE A 87 22.91 1.88 12.57
N ALA A 88 23.51 0.71 12.72
CA ALA A 88 23.26 -0.16 13.87
C ALA A 88 24.13 0.28 15.05
N ALA A 89 23.52 0.59 16.19
CA ALA A 89 24.26 0.97 17.40
C ALA A 89 25.15 -0.16 17.93
N SER A 90 24.74 -1.42 17.70
CA SER A 90 25.50 -2.62 18.01
C SER A 90 25.33 -3.61 16.84
N PRO A 91 26.32 -3.73 15.93
CA PRO A 91 26.21 -4.56 14.72
C PRO A 91 26.51 -6.03 15.03
N VAL A 92 25.74 -6.62 15.94
CA VAL A 92 25.82 -8.03 16.33
C VAL A 92 24.41 -8.62 16.42
N CYS A 93 24.25 -9.89 16.05
CA CYS A 93 23.01 -10.64 16.26
C CYS A 93 23.00 -11.22 17.69
N SER A 94 21.83 -11.43 18.31
CA SER A 94 21.66 -11.96 19.68
C SER A 94 20.51 -12.94 19.77
#